data_AF-A0A3N6HA46-F1
#
_entry.id   AF-A0A3N6HA46-F1
#
_cell.length_a   1.000
_cell.length_b   1.000
_cell.length_c   1.000
_cell.angle_alpha   90.00
_cell.angle_beta   90.00
_cell.angle_gamma   90.00
#
_symmetry.space_group_name_H-M   'P 1'
#
loop_
_entity.id
_entity.type
_entity.pdbx_description
1 polymer ?
#
loop_
_entity_poly.entity_id
_entity_poly.type
_entity_poly.pdbx_seq_one_letter_code
_entity_poly.pdbx_strand_id
1 'polypeptide(L)'
;MAHPGYGKRSAPDQQPRSGHDFMLLPLRERSIAGFIDHLPDGAAMDVKGLARQLPLYGQQAVGSALKALSVAGHLRRVRCLVSGAGGQVRWVFRTFWSRTARDNEWWAHLVGAEREQSAIAGPVGVEPSVVEPSAVEPVVVRPVTPVVPRQRAQEPAPPASDGRSPAYAALARLGRVDARLALSAADCAVLEPLAAEWFARGVDADYLVRALAAGLPAQVDSPVGFVRRRLTDKIPPHPPAVPQPPAAGAPVRLVMMECTKCGAPGRAEALPDGLCRPCRLPGDEEPLADLPAERDVRTYVAGLRDLLKAP
;
A
#
# COMPACT_ATOMS: atom_id res chain seq x y z
N MET A 1 19.94 -21.07 8.11
CA MET A 1 19.36 -20.16 7.09
C MET A 1 17.92 -20.55 6.83
N ALA A 2 17.02 -19.59 6.60
CA ALA A 2 15.63 -19.90 6.23
C ALA A 2 15.55 -20.30 4.75
N HIS A 3 14.43 -20.92 4.33
CA HIS A 3 14.19 -21.19 2.91
C HIS A 3 14.21 -19.90 2.08
N PRO A 4 14.61 -19.93 0.80
CA PRO A 4 14.72 -18.72 -0.02
C PRO A 4 13.42 -17.89 -0.01
N GLY A 5 13.54 -16.64 0.41
CA GLY A 5 12.43 -15.70 0.58
C GLY A 5 11.89 -15.59 2.01
N TYR A 6 12.16 -16.57 2.88
CA TYR A 6 11.80 -16.55 4.29
C TYR A 6 12.85 -15.81 5.11
N GLY A 7 12.43 -15.27 6.25
CA GLY A 7 13.34 -14.78 7.29
C GLY A 7 13.45 -13.27 7.43
N LYS A 8 14.49 -12.84 8.15
CA LYS A 8 14.76 -11.43 8.46
C LYS A 8 14.95 -10.59 7.20
N ARG A 9 14.37 -9.41 7.18
CA ARG A 9 14.62 -8.34 6.20
C ARG A 9 14.87 -7.04 6.95
N SER A 10 16.07 -6.51 6.85
CA SER A 10 16.40 -5.26 7.50
C SER A 10 15.71 -4.11 6.77
N ALA A 11 15.02 -3.25 7.50
CA ALA A 11 14.47 -2.00 7.00
C ALA A 11 15.58 -1.14 6.36
N PRO A 12 15.28 -0.36 5.31
CA PRO A 12 16.25 0.57 4.72
C PRO A 12 16.66 1.68 5.72
N ASP A 13 17.76 2.36 5.41
CA ASP A 13 18.23 3.56 6.09
C ASP A 13 18.42 3.42 7.61
N GLN A 14 18.97 2.29 8.06
CA GLN A 14 19.29 2.11 9.48
C GLN A 14 20.52 2.90 9.86
N GLN A 15 20.45 3.57 11.01
CA GLN A 15 21.61 4.20 11.62
C GLN A 15 22.69 3.15 11.97
N PRO A 16 23.95 3.56 12.12
CA PRO A 16 25.02 2.69 12.63
C PRO A 16 24.67 2.07 14.00
N ARG A 17 25.31 0.95 14.35
CA ARG A 17 25.10 0.28 15.65
C ARG A 17 25.62 1.17 16.77
N SER A 18 24.85 1.28 17.84
CA SER A 18 25.23 2.05 19.02
C SER A 18 24.98 1.24 20.29
N GLY A 19 25.75 1.50 21.34
CA GLY A 19 25.50 0.90 22.66
C GLY A 19 24.16 1.33 23.30
N HIS A 20 23.50 2.36 22.73
CA HIS A 20 22.23 2.89 23.21
C HIS A 20 21.03 2.23 22.54
N ASP A 21 21.26 1.33 21.57
CA ASP A 21 20.20 0.63 20.87
C ASP A 21 19.36 -0.19 21.88
N PHE A 22 18.04 -0.12 21.75
CA PHE A 22 17.10 -0.88 22.57
C PHE A 22 17.14 -0.59 24.08
N MET A 23 17.77 0.51 24.52
CA MET A 23 17.86 0.89 25.94
C MET A 23 16.51 1.18 26.61
N LEU A 24 15.47 1.48 25.82
CA LEU A 24 14.11 1.69 26.32
C LEU A 24 13.32 0.39 26.49
N LEU A 25 13.84 -0.74 26.00
CA LEU A 25 13.21 -2.05 26.15
C LEU A 25 13.60 -2.71 27.49
N PRO A 26 12.72 -3.55 28.07
CA PRO A 26 13.09 -4.38 29.21
C PRO A 26 14.22 -5.35 28.85
N LEU A 27 14.90 -5.87 29.88
CA LEU A 27 16.16 -6.62 29.72
C LEU A 27 16.06 -7.80 28.74
N ARG A 28 14.96 -8.55 28.81
CA ARG A 28 14.72 -9.71 27.94
C ARG A 28 14.57 -9.28 26.49
N GLU A 29 13.68 -8.33 26.22
CA GLU A 29 13.40 -7.81 24.89
C GLU A 29 14.64 -7.16 24.29
N ARG A 30 15.41 -6.40 25.08
CA ARG A 30 16.69 -5.81 24.67
C ARG A 30 17.70 -6.88 24.25
N SER A 31 17.86 -7.93 25.06
CA SER A 31 18.79 -9.03 24.77
C SER A 31 18.41 -9.75 23.47
N ILE A 32 17.13 -10.06 23.31
CA ILE A 32 16.60 -10.73 22.10
C ILE A 32 16.70 -9.80 20.88
N ALA A 33 16.42 -8.50 21.03
CA ALA A 33 16.58 -7.51 19.97
C ALA A 33 18.01 -7.38 19.51
N GLY A 34 18.97 -7.31 20.45
CA GLY A 34 20.39 -7.30 20.15
C GLY A 34 20.81 -8.54 19.36
N PHE A 35 20.34 -9.73 19.75
CA PHE A 35 20.59 -10.96 18.99
C PHE A 35 20.01 -10.88 17.57
N ILE A 36 18.74 -10.50 17.43
CA ILE A 36 18.07 -10.37 16.14
C ILE A 36 18.78 -9.36 15.25
N ASP A 37 19.24 -8.23 15.79
CA ASP A 37 19.93 -7.18 15.03
C ASP A 37 21.22 -7.68 14.36
N HIS A 38 21.91 -8.63 14.98
CA HIS A 38 23.12 -9.25 14.44
C HIS A 38 22.86 -10.39 13.45
N LEU A 39 21.62 -10.89 13.35
CA LEU A 39 21.27 -11.89 12.35
C LEU A 39 21.39 -11.31 10.93
N PRO A 40 21.95 -12.06 9.97
CA PRO A 40 21.95 -11.65 8.58
C PRO A 40 20.52 -11.67 8.01
N ASP A 41 20.30 -10.92 6.94
CA ASP A 41 19.04 -11.02 6.19
C ASP A 41 18.84 -12.43 5.63
N GLY A 42 17.61 -12.94 5.70
CA GLY A 42 17.28 -14.34 5.39
C GLY A 42 17.50 -15.33 6.54
N ALA A 43 17.96 -14.87 7.71
CA ALA A 43 17.94 -15.69 8.91
C ALA A 43 16.51 -16.06 9.33
N ALA A 44 16.33 -17.27 9.87
CA ALA A 44 15.03 -17.71 10.36
C ALA A 44 14.63 -16.91 11.61
N MET A 45 13.40 -16.41 11.60
CA MET A 45 12.83 -15.54 12.65
C MET A 45 11.65 -16.21 13.36
N ASP A 46 11.51 -17.53 13.26
CA ASP A 46 10.48 -18.27 13.97
C ASP A 46 10.87 -18.49 15.43
N VAL A 47 9.85 -18.57 16.30
CA VAL A 47 10.02 -18.68 17.76
C VAL A 47 10.91 -19.87 18.14
N LYS A 48 10.73 -21.01 17.49
CA LYS A 48 11.48 -22.24 17.78
C LYS A 48 12.94 -22.09 17.37
N GLY A 49 13.20 -21.55 16.18
CA GLY A 49 14.54 -21.30 15.64
C GLY A 49 15.34 -20.29 16.45
N LEU A 50 14.69 -19.23 16.93
CA LEU A 50 15.30 -18.24 17.82
C LEU A 50 15.56 -18.81 19.22
N ALA A 51 14.59 -19.50 19.83
CA ALA A 51 14.77 -20.10 21.14
C ALA A 51 15.89 -21.16 21.18
N ARG A 52 16.14 -21.88 20.08
CA ARG A 52 17.26 -22.81 19.98
C ARG A 52 18.63 -22.12 20.06
N GLN A 53 18.70 -20.85 19.66
CA GLN A 53 19.96 -20.07 19.63
C GLN A 53 20.12 -19.15 20.85
N LEU A 54 19.06 -18.97 21.63
CA LEU A 54 19.01 -18.13 22.82
C LEU A 54 18.99 -19.00 24.09
N PRO A 55 20.14 -19.32 24.70
CA PRO A 55 20.21 -20.27 25.81
C PRO A 55 19.46 -19.82 27.07
N LEU A 56 19.26 -18.50 27.22
CA LEU A 56 18.59 -17.90 28.38
C LEU A 56 17.06 -17.87 28.25
N TYR A 57 16.50 -18.06 27.05
CA TYR A 57 15.08 -17.82 26.79
C TYR A 57 14.42 -18.97 26.04
N GLY A 58 13.44 -19.61 26.68
CA GLY A 58 12.59 -20.62 26.06
C GLY A 58 11.63 -20.05 25.02
N GLN A 59 10.91 -20.94 24.33
CA GLN A 59 9.99 -20.58 23.24
C GLN A 59 8.92 -19.55 23.66
N GLN A 60 8.34 -19.69 24.86
CA GLN A 60 7.35 -18.75 25.39
C GLN A 60 7.95 -17.34 25.59
N ALA A 61 9.14 -17.28 26.20
CA ALA A 61 9.85 -16.02 26.43
C ALA A 61 10.16 -15.32 25.09
N VAL A 62 10.65 -16.06 24.10
CA VAL A 62 10.91 -15.54 22.75
C VAL A 62 9.62 -15.07 22.08
N GLY A 63 8.53 -15.84 22.14
CA GLY A 63 7.24 -15.45 21.57
C GLY A 63 6.69 -14.14 22.17
N SER A 64 6.76 -14.02 23.51
CA SER A 64 6.35 -12.80 24.21
C SER A 64 7.24 -11.60 23.87
N ALA A 65 8.55 -11.80 23.74
CA ALA A 65 9.48 -10.74 23.35
C ALA A 65 9.24 -10.28 21.90
N LEU A 66 8.98 -11.20 20.96
CA LEU A 66 8.63 -10.81 19.59
C LEU A 66 7.31 -10.01 19.54
N LYS A 67 6.33 -10.35 20.38
CA LYS A 67 5.11 -9.54 20.55
C LYS A 67 5.48 -8.13 21.04
N ALA A 68 6.27 -8.02 22.09
CA ALA A 68 6.70 -6.74 22.65
C ALA A 68 7.52 -5.89 21.66
N LEU A 69 8.40 -6.52 20.89
CA LEU A 69 9.18 -5.85 19.83
C LEU A 69 8.31 -5.37 18.67
N SER A 70 7.24 -6.09 18.35
CA SER A 70 6.23 -5.63 17.40
C SER A 70 5.51 -4.40 17.95
N VAL A 71 5.08 -4.44 19.22
CA VAL A 71 4.43 -3.31 19.87
C VAL A 71 5.32 -2.08 19.94
N ALA A 72 6.60 -2.28 20.28
CA ALA A 72 7.61 -1.22 20.29
C ALA A 72 8.02 -0.73 18.89
N GLY A 73 7.47 -1.29 17.81
CA GLY A 73 7.71 -0.81 16.45
C GLY A 73 9.01 -1.28 15.81
N HIS A 74 9.67 -2.30 16.36
CA HIS A 74 10.94 -2.84 15.83
C HIS A 74 10.76 -3.91 14.76
N LEU A 75 9.59 -4.56 14.67
CA LEU A 75 9.37 -5.59 13.67
C LEU A 75 7.94 -5.60 13.12
N ARG A 76 7.81 -6.10 11.88
CA ARG A 76 6.52 -6.44 11.27
C ARG A 76 6.63 -7.73 10.48
N ARG A 77 5.59 -8.56 10.55
CA ARG A 77 5.48 -9.80 9.78
C ARG A 77 4.58 -9.61 8.59
N VAL A 78 5.05 -10.08 7.44
CA VAL A 78 4.41 -9.88 6.16
C VAL A 78 4.41 -11.20 5.39
N ARG A 79 3.26 -11.53 4.81
CA ARG A 79 3.11 -12.63 3.87
C ARG A 79 3.12 -12.08 2.46
N CYS A 80 4.10 -12.46 1.66
CA CYS A 80 4.22 -12.06 0.26
C CYS A 80 3.98 -13.27 -0.64
N LEU A 81 3.26 -13.06 -1.74
CA LEU A 81 3.32 -13.97 -2.88
C LEU A 81 4.63 -13.76 -3.61
N VAL A 82 5.41 -14.82 -3.76
CA VAL A 82 6.62 -14.83 -4.58
C VAL A 82 6.37 -15.76 -5.76
N SER A 83 6.49 -15.23 -6.97
CA SER A 83 6.50 -16.03 -8.20
C SER A 83 7.85 -16.74 -8.30
N GLY A 84 7.84 -18.07 -8.31
CA GLY A 84 9.01 -18.89 -8.59
C GLY A 84 9.30 -18.99 -10.08
N ALA A 85 10.52 -19.43 -10.41
CA ALA A 85 10.85 -19.85 -11.77
C ALA A 85 9.89 -20.98 -12.19
N GLY A 86 9.27 -20.85 -13.37
CA GLY A 86 8.28 -21.82 -13.87
C GLY A 86 6.81 -21.50 -13.55
N GLY A 87 6.49 -20.28 -13.11
CA GLY A 87 5.11 -19.84 -12.91
C GLY A 87 4.45 -20.36 -11.63
N GLN A 88 5.17 -21.09 -10.79
CA GLN A 88 4.67 -21.54 -9.49
C GLN A 88 4.59 -20.36 -8.52
N VAL A 89 3.40 -20.11 -7.98
CA VAL A 89 3.16 -19.06 -7.00
C VAL A 89 3.24 -19.65 -5.60
N ARG A 90 4.13 -19.13 -4.74
CA ARG A 90 4.25 -19.57 -3.35
C ARG A 90 4.10 -18.40 -2.37
N TRP A 91 3.40 -18.65 -1.27
CA TRP A 91 3.38 -17.73 -0.14
C TRP A 91 4.67 -17.86 0.65
N VAL A 92 5.22 -16.71 1.02
CA VAL A 92 6.48 -16.60 1.73
C VAL A 92 6.32 -15.62 2.87
N PHE A 93 6.87 -15.98 4.04
CA PHE A 93 6.80 -15.16 5.23
C PHE A 93 8.09 -14.37 5.40
N ARG A 94 7.99 -13.05 5.43
CA ARG A 94 9.09 -12.13 5.71
C ARG A 94 8.85 -11.44 7.04
N THR A 95 9.91 -11.33 7.84
CA THR A 95 9.88 -10.51 9.06
C THR A 95 10.79 -9.32 8.83
N PHE A 96 10.18 -8.15 8.68
CA PHE A 96 10.93 -6.90 8.61
C PHE A 96 11.42 -6.51 10.00
N TRP A 97 12.65 -6.02 10.06
CA TRP A 97 13.35 -5.65 11.28
C TRP A 97 13.90 -4.23 11.16
N SER A 98 13.64 -3.38 12.14
CA SER A 98 14.25 -2.06 12.28
C SER A 98 14.84 -1.88 13.66
N ARG A 99 16.10 -1.46 13.71
CA ARG A 99 16.77 -1.09 14.97
C ARG A 99 16.12 0.11 15.64
N THR A 100 15.71 1.10 14.84
CA THR A 100 14.95 2.25 15.31
C THR A 100 13.48 1.88 15.37
N ALA A 101 12.79 2.19 16.47
CA ALA A 101 11.34 2.02 16.56
C ALA A 101 10.66 2.86 15.47
N ARG A 102 9.74 2.25 14.71
CA ARG A 102 8.94 2.91 13.67
C ARG A 102 7.47 2.82 14.03
N ASP A 103 6.74 3.90 13.76
CA ASP A 103 5.30 3.96 13.96
C ASP A 103 4.52 3.14 12.91
N ASN A 104 3.21 3.05 13.10
CA ASN A 104 2.33 2.26 12.24
C ASN A 104 2.23 2.80 10.82
N GLU A 105 2.32 4.12 10.64
CA GLU A 105 2.24 4.77 9.32
C GLU A 105 3.49 4.46 8.50
N TRP A 106 4.67 4.57 9.10
CA TRP A 106 5.94 4.21 8.48
C TRP A 106 5.94 2.74 8.05
N TRP A 107 5.49 1.83 8.91
CA TRP A 107 5.38 0.41 8.57
C TRP A 107 4.37 0.15 7.45
N ALA A 108 3.24 0.85 7.42
CA ALA A 108 2.26 0.73 6.35
C ALA A 108 2.85 1.20 5.00
N HIS A 109 3.60 2.31 4.99
CA HIS A 109 4.30 2.80 3.82
C HIS A 109 5.36 1.82 3.30
N LEU A 110 6.20 1.25 4.16
CA LEU A 110 7.20 0.25 3.76
C LEU A 110 6.51 -0.95 3.09
N VAL A 111 5.44 -1.47 3.69
CA VAL A 111 4.71 -2.62 3.16
C VAL A 111 3.99 -2.27 1.85
N GLY A 112 3.51 -1.03 1.71
CA GLY A 112 3.00 -0.47 0.47
C GLY A 112 4.08 -0.44 -0.63
N ALA A 113 5.25 0.11 -0.33
CA ALA A 113 6.39 0.13 -1.25
C ALA A 113 6.82 -1.30 -1.66
N GLU A 114 6.82 -2.26 -0.74
CA GLU A 114 7.10 -3.67 -1.05
C GLU A 114 6.04 -4.31 -1.97
N ARG A 115 4.76 -3.89 -1.87
CA ARG A 115 3.71 -4.25 -2.83
C ARG A 115 4.04 -3.73 -4.22
N GLU A 116 4.49 -2.49 -4.32
CA GLU A 116 4.84 -1.81 -5.57
C GLU A 116 6.17 -2.31 -6.16
N GLN A 117 7.15 -2.70 -5.34
CA GLN A 117 8.39 -3.31 -5.83
C GLN A 117 8.14 -4.72 -6.37
N SER A 118 7.30 -5.49 -5.65
CA SER A 118 6.80 -6.78 -6.13
C SER A 118 5.89 -6.61 -7.36
N ALA A 119 5.26 -5.44 -7.50
CA ALA A 119 4.69 -4.76 -8.68
C ALA A 119 5.49 -4.83 -10.00
N ILE A 120 6.74 -4.41 -9.87
CA ILE A 120 7.62 -4.13 -10.99
C ILE A 120 8.36 -5.41 -11.42
N ALA A 121 8.58 -6.36 -10.51
CA ALA A 121 9.16 -7.67 -10.79
C ALA A 121 8.18 -8.69 -11.43
N GLY A 122 7.24 -8.23 -12.27
CA GLY A 122 6.45 -9.11 -13.14
C GLY A 122 7.34 -9.77 -14.21
N PRO A 123 6.92 -10.89 -14.83
CA PRO A 123 7.78 -11.61 -15.76
C PRO A 123 8.16 -10.70 -16.93
N VAL A 124 9.46 -10.65 -17.21
CA VAL A 124 10.02 -10.17 -18.48
C VAL A 124 9.15 -10.73 -19.58
N GLY A 125 8.59 -9.84 -20.40
CA GLY A 125 7.69 -10.19 -21.48
C GLY A 125 8.30 -11.31 -22.31
N VAL A 126 7.62 -12.46 -22.33
CA VAL A 126 7.70 -13.31 -23.50
C VAL A 126 6.89 -12.56 -24.54
N GLU A 127 7.58 -11.82 -25.41
CA GLU A 127 7.00 -11.34 -26.66
C GLU A 127 6.27 -12.51 -27.30
N PRO A 128 4.95 -12.42 -27.55
CA PRO A 128 4.31 -13.38 -28.41
C PRO A 128 4.79 -13.08 -29.83
N SER A 129 5.83 -13.82 -30.23
CA SER A 129 6.29 -13.97 -31.60
C SER A 129 5.07 -14.12 -32.51
N VAL A 130 4.93 -13.15 -33.41
CA VAL A 130 3.99 -13.18 -34.53
C VAL A 130 4.26 -14.45 -35.32
N VAL A 131 3.26 -15.32 -35.42
CA VAL A 131 3.23 -16.39 -36.41
C VAL A 131 1.93 -16.21 -37.19
N GLU A 132 2.06 -15.56 -38.34
CA GLU A 132 1.07 -15.60 -39.41
C GLU A 132 0.89 -17.05 -39.90
N PRO A 133 -0.33 -17.43 -40.28
CA PRO A 133 -0.52 -18.36 -41.37
C PRO A 133 -1.25 -17.67 -42.53
N SER A 134 -0.49 -17.49 -43.60
CA SER A 134 -0.95 -17.34 -44.98
C SER A 134 -1.70 -18.60 -45.44
N ALA A 135 -2.84 -18.44 -46.11
CA ALA A 135 -3.06 -18.95 -47.49
C ALA A 135 -4.55 -19.05 -47.91
N VAL A 136 -4.90 -18.22 -48.91
CA VAL A 136 -5.61 -18.52 -50.20
C VAL A 136 -7.13 -18.81 -50.21
N GLU A 137 -7.84 -18.02 -51.04
CA GLU A 137 -9.26 -18.09 -51.45
C GLU A 137 -9.59 -19.29 -52.39
N PRO A 138 -10.89 -19.55 -52.71
CA PRO A 138 -11.43 -19.00 -53.98
C PRO A 138 -12.94 -18.59 -53.99
N VAL A 139 -13.21 -17.38 -54.49
CA VAL A 139 -14.03 -17.02 -55.69
C VAL A 139 -15.50 -17.52 -55.87
N VAL A 140 -16.42 -16.52 -55.86
CA VAL A 140 -17.64 -16.26 -56.72
C VAL A 140 -18.90 -17.11 -56.41
N VAL A 141 -20.12 -16.57 -56.24
CA VAL A 141 -21.02 -15.89 -57.22
C VAL A 141 -22.06 -15.01 -56.48
N ARG A 142 -22.37 -13.82 -57.02
CA ARG A 142 -23.59 -13.03 -56.70
C ARG A 142 -24.69 -13.27 -57.74
N PRO A 143 -25.97 -13.13 -57.37
CA PRO A 143 -26.87 -12.27 -58.15
C PRO A 143 -27.69 -11.30 -57.27
N VAL A 144 -28.47 -10.43 -57.95
CA VAL A 144 -28.78 -9.05 -57.59
C VAL A 144 -30.32 -8.82 -57.49
N THR A 145 -30.75 -8.13 -56.41
CA THR A 145 -31.96 -7.24 -56.24
C THR A 145 -33.39 -7.81 -56.29
N PRO A 146 -34.47 -7.11 -55.81
CA PRO A 146 -34.59 -5.69 -55.40
C PRO A 146 -35.34 -5.38 -54.06
N VAL A 147 -35.38 -4.06 -53.81
CA VAL A 147 -35.84 -3.19 -52.72
C VAL A 147 -37.29 -3.38 -52.20
N VAL A 148 -37.47 -3.21 -50.88
CA VAL A 148 -38.61 -2.47 -50.28
C VAL A 148 -38.14 -1.69 -49.03
N PRO A 149 -38.49 -0.40 -48.87
CA PRO A 149 -37.98 0.45 -47.79
C PRO A 149 -38.83 0.33 -46.51
N ARG A 150 -38.17 0.17 -45.34
CA ARG A 150 -38.81 0.41 -44.04
C ARG A 150 -37.91 1.29 -43.17
N GLN A 151 -38.33 2.53 -43.04
CA GLN A 151 -37.82 3.51 -42.07
C GLN A 151 -38.05 3.01 -40.64
N ARG A 152 -37.04 3.11 -39.78
CA ARG A 152 -37.25 3.53 -38.38
C ARG A 152 -35.94 3.97 -37.72
N ALA A 153 -35.94 5.26 -37.34
CA ALA A 153 -35.21 5.87 -36.22
C ALA A 153 -33.70 5.60 -36.14
N GLN A 154 -32.92 6.55 -36.67
CA GLN A 154 -31.57 6.78 -36.16
C GLN A 154 -31.70 7.31 -34.73
N GLU A 155 -31.27 6.46 -33.80
CA GLU A 155 -30.95 6.85 -32.42
C GLU A 155 -29.87 7.95 -32.46
N PRO A 156 -29.89 8.95 -31.57
CA PRO A 156 -28.89 10.02 -31.57
C PRO A 156 -27.51 9.40 -31.34
N ALA A 157 -26.66 9.43 -32.36
CA ALA A 157 -25.24 9.20 -32.17
C ALA A 157 -24.74 10.22 -31.11
N PRO A 158 -23.99 9.80 -30.08
CA PRO A 158 -23.31 10.75 -29.21
C PRO A 158 -22.48 11.68 -30.10
N PRO A 159 -22.48 13.00 -29.86
CA PRO A 159 -21.75 13.92 -30.72
C PRO A 159 -20.31 13.43 -30.79
N ALA A 160 -19.82 13.24 -32.02
CA ALA A 160 -18.41 13.04 -32.26
C ALA A 160 -17.68 14.15 -31.51
N SER A 161 -17.02 13.80 -30.40
CA SER A 161 -16.14 14.71 -29.72
C SER A 161 -15.05 15.03 -30.73
N ASP A 162 -15.11 16.22 -31.32
CA ASP A 162 -13.97 16.85 -31.98
C ASP A 162 -12.75 16.47 -31.15
N GLY A 163 -11.71 15.86 -31.74
CA GLY A 163 -10.57 15.24 -31.04
C GLY A 163 -9.68 16.18 -30.22
N ARG A 164 -10.24 17.28 -29.70
CA ARG A 164 -9.66 18.26 -28.80
C ARG A 164 -9.96 17.85 -27.35
N SER A 165 -9.02 18.13 -26.46
CA SER A 165 -9.18 17.81 -25.05
C SER A 165 -10.32 18.62 -24.40
N PRO A 166 -10.90 18.11 -23.29
CA PRO A 166 -11.87 18.88 -22.50
C PRO A 166 -11.28 20.20 -21.97
N ALA A 167 -9.97 20.25 -21.73
CA ALA A 167 -9.27 21.45 -21.29
C ALA A 167 -9.24 22.54 -22.38
N TYR A 168 -8.91 22.15 -23.61
CA TYR A 168 -8.97 23.05 -24.76
C TYR A 168 -10.40 23.58 -24.98
N ALA A 169 -11.40 22.69 -24.94
CA ALA A 169 -12.80 23.06 -25.14
C ALA A 169 -13.30 24.05 -24.07
N ALA A 170 -12.87 23.90 -22.82
CA ALA A 170 -13.19 24.83 -21.73
C ALA A 170 -12.56 26.21 -21.95
N LEU A 171 -11.28 26.28 -22.37
CA LEU A 171 -10.60 27.54 -22.69
C LEU A 171 -11.26 28.27 -23.87
N ALA A 172 -11.60 27.54 -24.94
CA ALA A 172 -12.26 28.10 -26.11
C ALA A 172 -13.68 28.65 -25.82
N ARG A 173 -14.29 28.25 -24.70
CA ARG A 173 -15.61 28.75 -24.27
C ARG A 173 -15.53 30.08 -23.51
N LEU A 174 -14.36 30.47 -22.98
CA LEU A 174 -14.20 31.69 -22.17
C LEU A 174 -14.67 32.96 -22.88
N GLY A 175 -14.28 33.15 -24.15
CA GLY A 175 -14.70 34.33 -24.94
C GLY A 175 -16.21 34.42 -25.18
N ARG A 176 -16.94 33.30 -25.10
CA ARG A 176 -18.42 33.29 -25.16
C ARG A 176 -19.07 33.62 -23.83
N VAL A 177 -18.37 33.42 -22.73
CA VAL A 177 -18.83 33.74 -21.37
C VAL A 177 -18.53 35.20 -21.02
N ASP A 178 -17.33 35.67 -21.38
CA ASP A 178 -16.95 37.08 -21.23
C ASP A 178 -15.99 37.47 -22.38
N ALA A 179 -16.38 38.47 -23.17
CA ALA A 179 -15.61 38.90 -24.33
C ALA A 179 -14.19 39.40 -23.98
N ARG A 180 -13.95 39.84 -22.73
CA ARG A 180 -12.61 40.24 -22.25
C ARG A 180 -11.64 39.06 -22.15
N LEU A 181 -12.13 37.82 -22.19
CA LEU A 181 -11.33 36.60 -22.16
C LEU A 181 -11.36 35.85 -23.50
N ALA A 182 -11.55 36.55 -24.61
CA ALA A 182 -11.41 35.96 -25.94
C ALA A 182 -9.97 35.48 -26.17
N LEU A 183 -9.81 34.20 -26.52
CA LEU A 183 -8.53 33.55 -26.76
C LEU A 183 -8.50 33.02 -28.19
N SER A 184 -7.37 33.17 -28.88
CA SER A 184 -7.17 32.53 -30.18
C SER A 184 -6.96 31.02 -30.02
N ALA A 185 -7.01 30.27 -31.13
CA ALA A 185 -6.72 28.84 -31.13
C ALA A 185 -5.29 28.54 -30.64
N ALA A 186 -4.32 29.41 -30.95
CA ALA A 186 -2.94 29.31 -30.51
C ALA A 186 -2.82 29.57 -28.99
N ASP A 187 -3.54 30.57 -28.48
CA ASP A 187 -3.56 30.85 -27.03
C ASP A 187 -4.17 29.68 -26.25
N CYS A 188 -5.25 29.09 -26.76
CA CYS A 188 -5.87 27.91 -26.16
C CYS A 188 -4.88 26.74 -26.11
N ALA A 189 -4.14 26.47 -27.19
CA ALA A 189 -3.14 25.41 -27.23
C ALA A 189 -1.98 25.64 -26.23
N VAL A 190 -1.54 26.89 -26.07
CA VAL A 190 -0.48 27.25 -25.10
C VAL A 190 -0.95 27.10 -23.65
N LEU A 191 -2.22 27.36 -23.37
CA LEU A 191 -2.78 27.29 -22.01
C LEU A 191 -3.33 25.91 -21.65
N GLU A 192 -3.57 25.05 -22.64
CA GLU A 192 -4.17 23.73 -22.48
C GLU A 192 -3.47 22.84 -21.45
N PRO A 193 -2.13 22.74 -21.37
CA PRO A 193 -1.47 21.92 -20.35
C PRO A 193 -1.78 22.39 -18.92
N LEU A 194 -1.81 23.71 -18.70
CA LEU A 194 -2.14 24.30 -17.40
C LEU A 194 -3.61 24.10 -17.04
N ALA A 195 -4.50 24.14 -18.02
CA ALA A 195 -5.90 23.82 -17.82
C ALA A 195 -6.10 22.32 -17.54
N ALA A 196 -5.40 21.44 -18.25
CA ALA A 196 -5.44 19.99 -18.05
C ALA A 196 -5.04 19.59 -16.62
N GLU A 197 -4.09 20.31 -16.04
CA GLU A 197 -3.71 20.18 -14.63
C GLU A 197 -4.85 20.46 -13.63
N TRP A 198 -5.80 21.33 -13.96
CA TRP A 198 -7.00 21.53 -13.13
C TRP A 198 -7.94 20.33 -13.23
N PHE A 199 -8.15 19.79 -14.44
CA PHE A 199 -8.95 18.58 -14.65
C PHE A 199 -8.34 17.36 -13.96
N ALA A 200 -7.01 17.23 -13.99
CA ALA A 200 -6.29 16.17 -13.28
C ALA A 200 -6.52 16.20 -11.76
N ARG A 201 -6.87 17.37 -11.22
CA ARG A 201 -7.25 17.57 -9.81
C ARG A 201 -8.75 17.41 -9.56
N GLY A 202 -9.51 16.91 -10.54
CA GLY A 202 -10.93 16.60 -10.42
C GLY A 202 -11.87 17.78 -10.67
N VAL A 203 -11.38 18.87 -11.24
CA VAL A 203 -12.20 20.04 -11.59
C VAL A 203 -12.95 19.79 -12.90
N ASP A 204 -14.26 20.11 -12.93
CA ASP A 204 -15.05 20.11 -14.15
C ASP A 204 -14.90 21.40 -14.98
N ALA A 205 -15.33 21.33 -16.25
CA ALA A 205 -15.17 22.45 -17.18
C ALA A 205 -15.96 23.71 -16.78
N ASP A 206 -17.13 23.56 -16.17
CA ASP A 206 -17.96 24.70 -15.77
C ASP A 206 -17.34 25.41 -14.56
N TYR A 207 -16.80 24.67 -13.61
CA TYR A 207 -16.05 25.22 -12.49
C TYR A 207 -14.81 25.96 -12.98
N LEU A 208 -14.02 25.35 -13.87
CA LEU A 208 -12.83 25.99 -14.43
C LEU A 208 -13.18 27.34 -15.09
N VAL A 209 -14.20 27.35 -15.95
CA VAL A 209 -14.67 28.57 -16.64
C VAL A 209 -15.13 29.63 -15.64
N ARG A 210 -15.93 29.27 -14.62
CA ARG A 210 -16.35 30.21 -13.56
C ARG A 210 -15.16 30.77 -12.80
N ALA A 211 -14.19 29.93 -12.43
CA ALA A 211 -13.01 30.36 -11.67
C ALA A 211 -12.14 31.34 -12.48
N LEU A 212 -11.99 31.11 -13.78
CA LEU A 212 -11.23 31.99 -14.66
C LEU A 212 -11.94 33.32 -14.93
N ALA A 213 -13.28 33.32 -14.99
CA ALA A 213 -14.09 34.52 -15.23
C ALA A 213 -14.51 35.30 -13.96
N ALA A 214 -14.23 34.80 -12.76
CA ALA A 214 -14.69 35.45 -11.52
C ALA A 214 -13.92 36.75 -11.22
N GLY A 215 -14.60 37.87 -11.00
CA GLY A 215 -13.96 39.12 -10.53
C GLY A 215 -12.95 39.69 -11.54
N LEU A 216 -13.36 39.81 -12.81
CA LEU A 216 -12.54 40.39 -13.86
C LEU A 216 -12.43 41.92 -13.71
N PRO A 217 -11.23 42.50 -13.91
CA PRO A 217 -11.06 43.96 -13.94
C PRO A 217 -11.82 44.57 -15.12
N ALA A 218 -12.13 45.87 -15.05
CA ALA A 218 -12.91 46.57 -16.08
C ALA A 218 -12.36 46.36 -17.50
N GLN A 219 -11.03 46.33 -17.64
CA GLN A 219 -10.33 45.98 -18.87
C GLN A 219 -9.25 44.93 -18.61
N VAL A 220 -9.03 44.06 -19.60
CA VAL A 220 -8.00 43.01 -19.57
C VAL A 220 -7.14 43.20 -20.83
N ASP A 221 -5.95 43.77 -20.66
CA ASP A 221 -5.06 44.08 -21.80
C ASP A 221 -4.44 42.82 -22.42
N SER A 222 -4.25 41.76 -21.63
CA SER A 222 -3.74 40.47 -22.09
C SER A 222 -4.58 39.31 -21.56
N PRO A 223 -5.56 38.81 -22.35
CA PRO A 223 -6.39 37.67 -21.97
C PRO A 223 -5.55 36.41 -21.69
N VAL A 224 -4.59 36.11 -22.56
CA VAL A 224 -3.69 34.94 -22.43
C VAL A 224 -2.83 35.03 -21.17
N GLY A 225 -2.25 36.20 -20.88
CA GLY A 225 -1.41 36.41 -19.69
C GLY A 225 -2.23 36.33 -18.41
N PHE A 226 -3.43 36.90 -18.41
CA PHE A 226 -4.35 36.86 -17.27
C PHE A 226 -4.82 35.43 -16.96
N VAL A 227 -5.26 34.68 -17.97
CA VAL A 227 -5.71 33.30 -17.80
C VAL A 227 -4.56 32.41 -17.35
N ARG A 228 -3.37 32.54 -17.94
CA ARG A 228 -2.18 31.82 -17.48
C ARG A 228 -1.92 32.04 -15.99
N ARG A 229 -1.91 33.31 -15.57
CA ARG A 229 -1.65 33.68 -14.18
C ARG A 229 -2.68 33.07 -13.24
N ARG A 230 -3.97 33.08 -13.59
CA ARG A 230 -4.99 32.41 -12.77
C ARG A 230 -4.85 30.90 -12.74
N LEU A 231 -4.58 30.27 -13.88
CA LEU A 231 -4.39 28.82 -13.93
C LEU A 231 -3.23 28.37 -13.04
N THR A 232 -2.18 29.19 -12.90
CA THR A 232 -1.05 28.91 -11.99
C THR A 232 -1.35 29.30 -10.54
N ASP A 233 -1.79 30.53 -10.29
CA ASP A 233 -1.91 31.09 -8.93
C ASP A 233 -3.14 30.56 -8.17
N LYS A 234 -4.17 30.10 -8.88
CA LYS A 234 -5.45 29.63 -8.29
C LYS A 234 -5.68 28.13 -8.46
N ILE A 235 -4.64 27.39 -8.82
CA ILE A 235 -4.77 25.95 -9.02
C ILE A 235 -5.22 25.27 -7.72
N PRO A 236 -6.24 24.40 -7.75
CA PRO A 236 -6.68 23.70 -6.56
C PRO A 236 -5.56 22.83 -5.97
N PRO A 237 -5.57 22.56 -4.65
CA PRO A 237 -4.69 21.55 -4.08
C PRO A 237 -5.02 20.19 -4.70
N HIS A 238 -4.05 19.27 -4.69
CA HIS A 238 -4.31 17.90 -5.07
C HIS A 238 -5.34 17.32 -4.10
N PRO A 239 -6.46 16.74 -4.58
CA PRO A 239 -7.35 16.02 -3.70
C PRO A 239 -6.55 14.89 -3.02
N PRO A 240 -6.85 14.56 -1.75
CA PRO A 240 -6.25 13.39 -1.12
C PRO A 240 -6.51 12.19 -2.02
N ALA A 241 -5.46 11.42 -2.32
CA ALA A 241 -5.56 10.26 -3.19
C ALA A 241 -6.60 9.30 -2.61
N VAL A 242 -7.80 9.28 -3.22
CA VAL A 242 -8.78 8.25 -2.92
C VAL A 242 -8.21 6.95 -3.49
N PRO A 243 -8.04 5.89 -2.68
CA PRO A 243 -7.51 4.62 -3.19
C PRO A 243 -8.40 4.15 -4.33
N GLN A 244 -7.88 4.19 -5.56
CA GLN A 244 -8.63 3.68 -6.70
C GLN A 244 -8.77 2.16 -6.54
N PRO A 245 -9.97 1.60 -6.72
CA PRO A 245 -10.11 0.15 -6.78
C PRO A 245 -9.23 -0.37 -7.92
N PRO A 246 -8.48 -1.46 -7.72
CA PRO A 246 -7.59 -1.97 -8.74
C PRO A 246 -8.38 -2.28 -10.02
N ALA A 247 -7.81 -1.92 -11.16
CA ALA A 247 -8.41 -2.20 -12.46
C ALA A 247 -8.71 -3.71 -12.59
N ALA A 248 -9.87 -4.03 -13.18
CA ALA A 248 -10.26 -5.40 -13.46
C ALA A 248 -9.19 -6.07 -14.35
N GLY A 249 -8.52 -7.10 -13.82
CA GLY A 249 -7.44 -7.82 -14.50
C GLY A 249 -6.02 -7.55 -13.98
N ALA A 250 -5.84 -6.64 -13.01
CA ALA A 250 -4.56 -6.53 -12.31
C ALA A 250 -4.29 -7.82 -11.50
N PRO A 251 -3.10 -8.46 -11.62
CA PRO A 251 -2.78 -9.62 -10.80
C PRO A 251 -2.89 -9.20 -9.33
N VAL A 252 -3.66 -9.98 -8.56
CA VAL A 252 -3.91 -9.73 -7.14
C VAL A 252 -2.61 -9.96 -6.38
N ARG A 253 -1.80 -8.90 -6.25
CA ARG A 253 -0.52 -8.94 -5.55
C ARG A 253 -0.78 -8.75 -4.05
N LEU A 254 -0.96 -9.88 -3.37
CA LEU A 254 -1.26 -9.92 -1.95
C LEU A 254 0.04 -9.93 -1.14
N VAL A 255 0.63 -8.75 -0.91
CA VAL A 255 1.47 -8.59 0.28
C VAL A 255 0.52 -8.26 1.42
N MET A 256 0.42 -9.13 2.41
CA MET A 256 -0.52 -8.96 3.53
C MET A 256 0.23 -8.97 4.84
N MET A 257 -0.15 -8.08 5.75
CA MET A 257 0.43 -8.04 7.09
C MET A 257 -0.10 -9.22 7.90
N GLU A 258 0.68 -9.68 8.88
CA GLU A 258 0.25 -10.74 9.80
C GLU A 258 0.39 -10.31 11.25
N CYS A 259 -0.55 -10.77 12.06
CA CYS A 259 -0.43 -10.65 13.50
C CYS A 259 0.80 -11.40 14.00
N THR A 260 1.65 -10.72 14.75
CA THR A 260 2.91 -11.27 15.27
C THR A 260 2.68 -12.45 16.22
N LYS A 261 1.58 -12.40 17.00
CA LYS A 261 1.17 -13.45 17.94
C LYS A 261 0.56 -14.67 17.26
N CYS A 262 -0.60 -14.52 16.61
CA CYS A 262 -1.37 -15.65 16.08
C CYS A 262 -1.19 -15.93 14.57
N GLY A 263 -0.46 -15.08 13.84
CA GLY A 263 -0.29 -15.22 12.39
C GLY A 263 -1.54 -14.87 11.55
N ALA A 264 -2.60 -14.33 12.17
CA ALA A 264 -3.80 -13.93 11.44
C ALA A 264 -3.45 -12.84 10.40
N PRO A 265 -3.77 -13.05 9.11
CA PRO A 265 -3.52 -12.06 8.07
C PRO A 265 -4.49 -10.88 8.16
N GLY A 266 -4.04 -9.68 7.77
CA GLY A 266 -4.86 -8.48 7.74
C GLY A 266 -4.23 -7.35 6.92
N ARG A 267 -5.03 -6.31 6.65
CA ARG A 267 -4.50 -5.03 6.14
C ARG A 267 -3.66 -4.35 7.23
N ALA A 268 -2.80 -3.41 6.85
CA ALA A 268 -1.91 -2.73 7.80
C ALA A 268 -2.72 -2.01 8.90
N GLU A 269 -3.86 -1.42 8.53
CA GLU A 269 -4.75 -0.68 9.43
C GLU A 269 -5.47 -1.61 10.42
N ALA A 270 -5.70 -2.88 10.02
CA ALA A 270 -6.31 -3.91 10.87
C ALA A 270 -5.32 -4.55 11.87
N LEU A 271 -4.02 -4.28 11.68
CA LEU A 271 -2.93 -4.80 12.50
C LEU A 271 -2.05 -3.66 13.05
N PRO A 272 -2.62 -2.69 13.81
CA PRO A 272 -1.79 -1.72 14.52
C PRO A 272 -0.81 -2.47 15.43
N ASP A 273 0.40 -1.96 15.53
CA ASP A 273 1.45 -2.54 16.38
C ASP A 273 1.84 -3.97 15.95
N GLY A 274 1.48 -4.35 14.72
CA GLY A 274 1.67 -5.69 14.17
C GLY A 274 0.81 -6.76 14.85
N LEU A 275 -0.32 -6.39 15.48
CA LEU A 275 -1.19 -7.29 16.23
C LEU A 275 -2.67 -7.11 15.87
N CYS A 276 -3.39 -8.23 15.71
CA CYS A 276 -4.83 -8.19 15.50
C CYS A 276 -5.56 -7.77 16.78
N ARG A 277 -6.78 -7.24 16.63
CA ARG A 277 -7.60 -6.77 17.75
C ARG A 277 -7.69 -7.80 18.91
N PRO A 278 -7.97 -9.10 18.68
CA PRO A 278 -7.98 -10.09 19.75
C PRO A 278 -6.63 -10.29 20.45
N CYS A 279 -5.50 -10.13 19.74
CA CYS A 279 -4.16 -10.34 20.30
C CYS A 279 -3.59 -9.10 21.02
N ARG A 280 -4.16 -7.92 20.76
CA ARG A 280 -3.84 -6.65 21.43
C ARG A 280 -4.55 -6.51 22.77
N LEU A 281 -5.79 -6.97 22.83
CA LEU A 281 -6.47 -7.09 24.11
C LEU A 281 -5.62 -8.02 24.99
N PRO A 282 -5.34 -7.66 26.25
CA PRO A 282 -5.00 -8.69 27.21
C PRO A 282 -6.14 -9.70 27.12
N GLY A 283 -5.81 -10.98 26.88
CA GLY A 283 -6.81 -11.99 27.19
C GLY A 283 -7.15 -11.86 28.66
N ASP A 284 -8.18 -12.56 29.12
CA ASP A 284 -8.28 -12.92 30.53
C ASP A 284 -7.09 -13.85 30.86
N GLU A 285 -5.87 -13.30 30.83
CA GLU A 285 -4.77 -13.78 31.64
C GLU A 285 -5.27 -13.44 33.03
N GLU A 286 -5.86 -14.46 33.69
CA GLU A 286 -5.95 -14.47 35.14
C GLU A 286 -4.64 -13.85 35.64
N PRO A 287 -4.69 -12.78 36.45
CA PRO A 287 -3.48 -12.19 36.97
C PRO A 287 -2.71 -13.36 37.55
N LEU A 288 -1.51 -13.61 37.03
CA LEU A 288 -0.57 -14.50 37.67
C LEU A 288 -0.48 -13.95 39.08
N ALA A 289 -1.18 -14.61 40.00
CA ALA A 289 -1.19 -14.25 41.39
C ALA A 289 0.27 -14.07 41.76
N ASP A 290 0.58 -12.89 42.31
CA ASP A 290 1.91 -12.51 42.76
C ASP A 290 2.64 -13.76 43.23
N LEU A 291 3.72 -14.14 42.54
CA LEU A 291 4.58 -15.22 43.01
C LEU A 291 4.91 -14.87 44.46
N PRO A 292 4.47 -15.66 45.46
CA PRO A 292 4.78 -15.34 46.84
C PRO A 292 6.29 -15.36 46.92
N ALA A 293 6.88 -14.24 47.33
CA ALA A 293 8.30 -14.18 47.63
C ALA A 293 8.70 -15.42 48.45
N GLU A 294 9.90 -15.94 48.24
CA GLU A 294 10.46 -17.21 48.76
C GLU A 294 10.20 -17.53 50.26
N ARG A 295 9.65 -16.59 51.02
CA ARG A 295 9.24 -16.74 52.42
C ARG A 295 8.11 -17.73 52.70
N ASP A 296 7.23 -18.07 51.75
CA ASP A 296 6.03 -18.86 52.10
C ASP A 296 6.04 -20.35 51.71
N VAL A 297 7.06 -20.82 50.98
CA VAL A 297 7.12 -22.23 50.56
C VAL A 297 7.32 -23.15 51.77
N ARG A 298 8.12 -22.73 52.77
CA ARG A 298 8.36 -23.53 53.97
C ARG A 298 7.13 -23.60 54.88
N THR A 299 6.40 -22.49 55.03
CA THR A 299 5.15 -22.41 55.80
C THR A 299 4.06 -23.27 55.16
N TYR A 300 3.93 -23.19 53.84
CA TYR A 300 2.95 -23.97 53.08
C TYR A 300 3.24 -25.48 53.14
N VAL A 301 4.50 -25.89 52.99
CA VAL A 301 4.91 -27.30 53.11
C VAL A 301 4.75 -27.82 54.55
N ALA A 302 4.91 -26.97 55.57
CA ALA A 302 4.63 -27.35 56.96
C ALA A 302 3.13 -27.61 57.17
N GLY A 303 2.25 -26.72 56.69
CA GLY A 303 0.80 -26.90 56.77
C GLY A 303 0.30 -28.16 56.06
N LEU A 304 0.87 -28.50 54.90
CA LEU A 304 0.54 -29.75 54.20
C LEU A 304 0.99 -31.00 54.97
N ARG A 305 2.12 -30.96 55.69
CA ARG A 305 2.54 -32.09 56.54
C ARG A 305 1.65 -32.27 57.76
N ASP A 306 1.15 -31.18 58.34
CA ASP A 306 0.26 -31.25 59.50
C ASP A 306 -1.11 -31.81 59.12
N LEU A 307 -1.62 -31.46 57.94
CA LEU A 307 -2.84 -32.07 57.38
C LEU A 307 -2.69 -33.58 57.09
N LEU A 308 -1.49 -34.04 56.74
CA LEU A 308 -1.21 -35.46 56.53
C LEU A 308 -0.97 -36.24 57.83
N LYS A 309 -0.89 -35.56 58.98
CA LYS A 309 -0.69 -36.18 60.32
C LYS A 309 -1.95 -36.19 61.18
N ALA A 310 -3.06 -35.60 60.71
CA ALA A 310 -4.34 -35.74 61.38
C ALA A 310 -4.87 -37.18 61.16
N PRO A 311 -5.30 -37.90 62.21
CA PRO A 311 -5.73 -39.29 62.13
C PRO A 311 -7.07 -39.49 61.40
#